data_AF-A0A6A3MK20-F1
#
_entry.id   AF-A0A6A3MK20-F1
#
_cell.length_a   1.000
_cell.length_b   1.000
_cell.length_c   1.000
_cell.angle_alpha   90.00
_cell.angle_beta   90.00
_cell.angle_gamma   90.00
#
_symmetry.space_group_name_H-M   'P 1'
#
loop_
_entity.id
_entity.type
_entity.pdbx_description
1 polymer ?
#
loop_
_entity_poly.entity_id
_entity_poly.type
_entity_poly.pdbx_seq_one_letter_code
_entity_poly.pdbx_strand_id
1 'polypeptide(L)'
;MFGCKFLVGDNCAVNKRMANLIGVPLVGCASHRLNLAVRDYLAPLDSELGEVQQLMRKLRTLKQVAKLRTKTELLPVLPQDTRWSSTFAMLKRFCRLREFVSAGDEDLADFLPSRTAHRKLASLLDSLCDVESVSKRLQADGLTLLDARDRLYYI
;
A
#
# COMPACT_ATOMS: atom_id res chain seq x y z
N MET A 1 -15.08 30.31 -23.26
CA MET A 1 -14.77 29.78 -21.91
C MET A 1 -14.35 28.34 -22.10
N PHE A 2 -13.09 27.98 -21.86
CA PHE A 2 -12.60 26.61 -22.05
C PHE A 2 -13.35 25.68 -21.07
N GLY A 3 -14.41 25.06 -21.57
CA GLY A 3 -15.42 24.36 -20.78
C GLY A 3 -14.91 23.02 -20.29
N CYS A 4 -14.62 22.94 -19.00
CA CYS A 4 -14.44 21.67 -18.30
C CYS A 4 -15.68 20.79 -18.55
N LYS A 5 -15.50 19.60 -19.13
CA LYS A 5 -16.63 18.71 -19.46
C LYS A 5 -17.07 17.85 -18.27
N PHE A 6 -16.15 17.54 -17.37
CA PHE A 6 -16.37 16.69 -16.20
C PHE A 6 -15.22 16.91 -15.21
N LEU A 7 -15.49 16.65 -13.92
CA LEU A 7 -14.48 16.61 -12.88
C LEU A 7 -14.14 15.15 -12.57
N VAL A 8 -12.86 14.81 -12.40
CA VAL A 8 -12.45 13.49 -11.92
C VAL A 8 -11.97 13.63 -10.48
N GLY A 9 -12.53 12.85 -9.56
CA GLY A 9 -12.19 12.96 -8.15
C GLY A 9 -12.73 11.80 -7.33
N ASP A 10 -12.28 11.71 -6.08
CA ASP A 10 -12.93 10.83 -5.12
C ASP A 10 -14.35 11.32 -4.76
N ASN A 11 -15.09 10.50 -4.02
CA ASN A 11 -16.48 10.80 -3.66
C ASN A 11 -16.60 11.81 -2.49
N CYS A 12 -15.54 12.56 -2.20
CA CYS A 12 -15.51 13.52 -1.09
C CYS A 12 -16.52 14.65 -1.30
N ALA A 13 -17.08 15.16 -0.19
CA ALA A 13 -18.09 16.22 -0.19
C ALA A 13 -17.63 17.48 -0.94
N VAL A 14 -16.34 17.81 -0.84
CA VAL A 14 -15.75 18.97 -1.53
C VAL A 14 -15.78 18.80 -3.06
N ASN A 15 -15.37 17.63 -3.55
CA ASN A 15 -15.37 17.32 -4.98
C ASN A 15 -16.79 17.28 -5.56
N LYS A 16 -17.73 16.70 -4.81
CA LYS A 16 -19.17 16.76 -5.15
C LYS A 16 -19.68 18.19 -5.23
N ARG A 17 -19.37 19.01 -4.23
CA ARG A 17 -19.80 20.41 -4.18
C ARG A 17 -19.22 21.20 -5.34
N MET A 18 -17.94 21.00 -5.66
CA MET A 18 -17.27 21.66 -6.77
C MET A 18 -17.88 21.29 -8.12
N ALA A 19 -18.09 20.00 -8.39
CA ALA A 19 -18.76 19.52 -9.60
C ALA A 19 -20.15 20.16 -9.77
N ASN A 20 -20.93 20.21 -8.68
CA ASN A 20 -22.25 20.84 -8.67
C ASN A 20 -22.19 22.36 -8.92
N LEU A 21 -21.24 23.08 -8.32
CA LEU A 21 -21.07 24.53 -8.53
C LEU A 21 -20.66 24.87 -9.96
N ILE A 22 -19.85 24.03 -10.59
CA ILE A 22 -19.39 24.21 -11.98
C ILE A 22 -20.42 23.65 -12.98
N GLY A 23 -21.41 22.89 -12.51
CA GLY A 23 -22.47 22.31 -13.35
C GLY A 23 -22.00 21.15 -14.23
N VAL A 24 -20.99 20.40 -13.79
CA VAL A 24 -20.37 19.30 -14.55
C VAL A 24 -20.48 17.97 -13.80
N PRO A 25 -20.54 16.82 -14.47
CA PRO A 25 -20.56 15.52 -13.80
C PRO A 25 -19.25 15.23 -13.06
N LEU A 26 -19.35 14.57 -11.91
CA LEU A 26 -18.22 14.01 -11.17
C LEU A 26 -18.00 12.55 -11.56
N VAL A 27 -16.86 12.27 -12.17
CA VAL A 27 -16.38 10.91 -12.49
C VAL A 27 -15.53 10.41 -11.33
N GLY A 28 -15.84 9.22 -10.83
CA GLY A 28 -15.11 8.61 -9.73
C GLY A 28 -13.65 8.30 -10.10
N CYS A 29 -12.73 8.66 -9.21
CA CYS A 29 -11.30 8.40 -9.38
C CYS A 29 -10.99 6.89 -9.39
N ALA A 30 -10.36 6.42 -10.47
CA ALA A 30 -9.94 5.02 -10.63
C ALA A 30 -8.97 4.57 -9.52
N SER A 31 -7.99 5.42 -9.18
CA SER A 31 -7.03 5.15 -8.10
C SER A 31 -7.71 5.02 -6.74
N HIS A 32 -8.76 5.81 -6.50
CA HIS A 32 -9.53 5.71 -5.25
C HIS A 32 -10.34 4.41 -5.19
N ARG A 33 -10.98 4.00 -6.29
CA ARG A 33 -11.69 2.71 -6.38
C ARG A 33 -10.74 1.54 -6.16
N LEU A 34 -9.57 1.57 -6.79
CA LEU A 34 -8.53 0.56 -6.58
C LEU A 34 -8.11 0.51 -5.10
N ASN A 35 -7.89 1.67 -4.46
CA ASN A 35 -7.55 1.71 -3.04
C ASN A 35 -8.63 1.08 -2.14
N LEU A 36 -9.91 1.28 -2.46
CA LEU A 36 -11.01 0.63 -1.72
C LEU A 36 -10.97 -0.89 -1.91
N ALA A 37 -10.89 -1.37 -3.15
CA ALA A 37 -10.83 -2.79 -3.45
C ALA A 37 -9.63 -3.50 -2.78
N VAL A 38 -8.46 -2.86 -2.80
CA VAL A 38 -7.27 -3.40 -2.14
C VAL A 38 -7.44 -3.42 -0.62
N ARG A 39 -8.06 -2.40 -0.02
CA ARG A 39 -8.33 -2.42 1.42
C ARG A 39 -9.24 -3.58 1.82
N ASP A 40 -10.30 -3.81 1.05
CA ASP A 40 -11.22 -4.93 1.30
C ASP A 40 -10.51 -6.28 1.13
N TYR A 41 -9.60 -6.38 0.14
CA TYR A 41 -8.77 -7.56 -0.08
C TYR A 41 -7.76 -7.81 1.05
N LEU A 42 -7.24 -6.75 1.68
CA LEU A 42 -6.26 -6.85 2.78
C LEU A 42 -6.90 -7.15 4.14
N ALA A 43 -8.16 -6.79 4.35
CA ALA A 43 -8.85 -6.91 5.64
C ALA A 43 -8.75 -8.32 6.29
N PRO A 44 -8.85 -9.45 5.56
CA PRO A 44 -8.70 -10.78 6.14
C PRO A 44 -7.29 -11.07 6.71
N LEU A 45 -6.27 -10.29 6.33
CA LEU A 45 -4.87 -10.44 6.71
C LEU A 45 -4.40 -9.35 7.69
N ASP A 46 -5.32 -8.54 8.23
CA ASP A 46 -4.98 -7.43 9.14
C ASP A 46 -4.16 -7.89 10.36
N SER A 47 -4.37 -9.10 10.87
CA SER A 47 -3.58 -9.66 11.97
C SER A 47 -2.12 -9.88 11.57
N GLU A 48 -1.87 -10.61 10.48
CA GLU A 48 -0.51 -10.87 9.99
C GLU A 48 0.18 -9.56 9.55
N LEU A 49 -0.55 -8.61 8.97
CA LEU A 49 -0.04 -7.27 8.66
C LEU A 49 0.33 -6.50 9.93
N GLY A 50 -0.48 -6.64 10.98
CA GLY A 50 -0.22 -6.07 12.30
C GLY A 50 1.05 -6.62 12.94
N GLU A 51 1.33 -7.92 12.83
CA GLU A 51 2.59 -8.52 13.29
C GLU A 51 3.80 -7.88 12.59
N VAL A 52 3.76 -7.73 11.26
CA VAL A 52 4.83 -7.07 10.50
C VAL A 52 4.98 -5.62 10.93
N GLN A 53 3.87 -4.90 11.13
CA GLN A 53 3.91 -3.52 11.57
C GLN A 53 4.57 -3.38 12.96
N GLN A 54 4.25 -4.27 13.90
CA GLN A 54 4.87 -4.29 15.22
C GLN A 54 6.37 -4.58 15.13
N LEU A 55 6.78 -5.56 14.32
CA LEU A 55 8.20 -5.83 14.06
C LEU A 55 8.90 -4.60 13.46
N MET A 56 8.29 -3.94 12.47
CA MET A 56 8.84 -2.73 11.86
C MET A 56 8.99 -1.58 12.86
N ARG A 57 8.05 -1.42 13.80
CA ARG A 57 8.18 -0.46 14.90
C ARG A 57 9.36 -0.80 15.80
N LYS A 58 9.52 -2.08 16.18
CA LYS A 58 10.63 -2.54 17.01
C LYS A 58 11.99 -2.35 16.32
N LEU A 59 12.08 -2.68 15.04
CA LEU A 59 13.29 -2.49 14.24
C LEU A 59 13.65 -1.01 14.06
N ARG A 60 12.69 -0.09 14.18
CA ARG A 60 12.92 1.37 14.08
C ARG A 60 13.50 1.98 15.37
N THR A 61 13.53 1.24 16.47
CA THR A 61 14.15 1.71 17.72
C THR A 61 15.66 1.93 17.54
N LEU A 62 16.24 2.89 18.27
CA LEU A 62 17.67 3.25 18.13
C LEU A 62 18.61 2.03 18.28
N LYS A 63 18.35 1.18 19.28
CA LYS A 63 19.12 -0.06 19.52
C LYS A 63 19.09 -0.97 18.29
N GLN A 64 17.90 -1.21 17.73
CA GLN A 64 17.73 -2.13 16.62
C GLN A 64 18.22 -1.55 15.29
N VAL A 65 18.01 -0.25 15.05
CA VAL A 65 18.59 0.44 13.88
C VAL A 65 20.12 0.39 13.93
N ALA A 66 20.74 0.58 15.10
CA ALA A 66 22.19 0.47 15.24
C ALA A 66 22.68 -0.94 14.90
N LYS A 67 22.03 -1.99 15.42
CA LYS A 67 22.32 -3.39 15.06
C LYS A 67 22.08 -3.67 13.57
N LEU A 68 21.04 -3.10 12.98
CA LEU A 68 20.68 -3.36 11.58
C LEU A 68 21.69 -2.71 10.61
N ARG A 69 22.16 -1.50 10.94
CA ARG A 69 23.15 -0.76 10.15
C ARG A 69 24.50 -1.47 10.01
N THR A 70 24.85 -2.37 10.92
CA THR A 70 26.07 -3.19 10.78
C THR A 70 25.92 -4.29 9.73
N LYS A 71 24.70 -4.60 9.31
CA LYS A 71 24.38 -5.68 8.35
C LYS A 71 23.84 -5.17 7.03
N THR A 72 23.13 -4.03 7.03
CA THR A 72 22.46 -3.50 5.85
C THR A 72 22.16 -2.00 5.97
N GLU A 73 22.11 -1.29 4.84
CA GLU A 73 21.68 0.11 4.77
C GLU A 73 20.15 0.28 4.76
N LEU A 74 19.42 -0.83 4.65
CA LEU A 74 17.96 -0.82 4.57
C LEU A 74 17.34 -0.37 5.90
N LEU A 75 16.39 0.56 5.83
CA LEU A 75 15.64 1.04 7.01
C LEU A 75 14.21 0.49 7.07
N PRO A 76 13.66 0.23 8.28
CA PRO A 76 12.27 -0.18 8.48
C PRO A 76 11.26 0.88 8.01
N VAL A 77 10.23 0.45 7.28
CA VAL A 77 9.15 1.31 6.78
C VAL A 77 7.86 0.97 7.53
N LEU A 78 7.07 1.99 7.86
CA LEU A 78 5.76 1.81 8.48
C LEU A 78 4.70 2.22 7.46
N PRO A 79 3.54 1.56 7.48
CA PRO A 79 2.45 1.91 6.60
C PRO A 79 1.77 3.17 7.11
N GLN A 80 1.09 3.85 6.21
CA GLN A 80 0.17 4.94 6.46
C GLN A 80 -1.24 4.43 6.18
N ASP A 81 -2.12 4.51 7.18
CA ASP A 81 -3.43 3.85 7.18
C ASP A 81 -4.32 4.24 5.99
N THR A 82 -4.11 5.42 5.40
CA THR A 82 -4.93 5.93 4.29
C THR A 82 -4.52 5.43 2.91
N ARG A 83 -3.36 4.77 2.76
CA ARG A 83 -2.81 4.40 1.46
C ARG A 83 -2.30 2.96 1.44
N TRP A 84 -2.99 2.10 0.69
CA TRP A 84 -2.61 0.69 0.55
C TRP A 84 -1.15 0.49 0.03
N SER A 85 -0.65 1.41 -0.80
CA SER A 85 0.71 1.34 -1.35
C SER A 85 1.79 1.43 -0.27
N SER A 86 1.49 2.03 0.88
CA SER A 86 2.39 2.07 2.03
C SER A 86 2.46 0.71 2.75
N THR A 87 1.35 -0.05 2.80
CA THR A 87 1.32 -1.44 3.25
C THR A 87 2.17 -2.31 2.33
N PHE A 88 2.02 -2.14 1.02
CA PHE A 88 2.88 -2.82 0.03
C PHE A 88 4.36 -2.49 0.25
N ALA A 89 4.71 -1.22 0.43
CA ALA A 89 6.09 -0.80 0.69
C ALA A 89 6.66 -1.38 2.00
N MET A 90 5.84 -1.45 3.06
CA MET A 90 6.20 -2.10 4.32
C MET A 90 6.49 -3.59 4.11
N LEU A 91 5.58 -4.32 3.45
CA LEU A 91 5.76 -5.76 3.21
C LEU A 91 6.99 -6.04 2.35
N LYS A 92 7.16 -5.28 1.28
CA LYS A 92 8.36 -5.38 0.43
C LYS A 92 9.64 -5.12 1.23
N ARG A 93 9.61 -4.14 2.14
CA ARG A 93 10.74 -3.87 3.04
C ARG A 93 10.97 -5.01 4.03
N PHE A 94 9.90 -5.57 4.59
CA PHE A 94 9.95 -6.67 5.54
C PHE A 94 10.65 -7.89 4.93
N CYS A 95 10.22 -8.33 3.75
CA CYS A 95 10.83 -9.48 3.07
C CYS A 95 12.33 -9.29 2.83
N ARG A 96 12.76 -8.06 2.49
CA ARG A 96 14.19 -7.73 2.33
C ARG A 96 14.96 -7.63 3.65
N LEU A 97 14.30 -7.18 4.73
CA LEU A 97 14.94 -7.08 6.04
C LEU A 97 15.03 -8.43 6.75
N ARG A 98 14.13 -9.38 6.42
CA ARG A 98 13.99 -10.67 7.11
C ARG A 98 15.30 -11.44 7.21
N GLU A 99 16.13 -11.42 6.16
CA GLU A 99 17.42 -12.12 6.13
C GLU A 99 18.45 -11.55 7.13
N PHE A 100 18.34 -10.27 7.50
CA PHE A 100 19.25 -9.60 8.43
C PHE A 100 18.79 -9.68 9.89
N VAL A 101 17.50 -10.00 10.11
CA VAL A 101 16.90 -10.15 11.43
C VAL A 101 17.20 -11.56 11.95
N SER A 102 18.00 -11.64 13.02
CA SER A 102 18.36 -12.92 13.63
C SER A 102 17.18 -13.52 14.37
N ALA A 103 16.88 -14.80 14.12
CA ALA A 103 15.91 -15.55 14.91
C ALA A 103 16.36 -15.77 16.37
N GLY A 104 17.65 -15.60 16.66
CA GLY A 104 18.20 -15.67 18.02
C GLY A 104 18.33 -14.32 18.73
N ASP A 105 17.79 -13.23 18.16
CA ASP A 105 17.72 -11.96 18.90
C ASP A 105 16.50 -12.01 19.83
N GLU A 106 16.76 -12.23 21.13
CA GLU A 106 15.72 -12.27 22.17
C GLU A 106 14.87 -10.99 22.19
N ASP A 107 15.42 -9.83 21.82
CA ASP A 107 14.65 -8.59 21.75
C ASP A 107 13.58 -8.61 20.63
N LEU A 108 13.71 -9.51 19.65
CA LEU A 108 12.89 -9.58 18.44
C LEU A 108 12.07 -10.87 18.32
N ALA A 109 12.38 -11.90 19.12
CA ALA A 109 11.75 -13.22 19.04
C ALA A 109 10.22 -13.14 19.10
N ASP A 110 9.69 -12.34 20.03
CA ASP A 110 8.24 -12.14 20.22
C ASP A 110 7.55 -11.39 19.07
N PHE A 111 8.33 -10.69 18.24
CA PHE A 111 7.81 -9.89 17.13
C PHE A 111 7.92 -10.58 15.78
N LEU A 112 8.59 -11.74 15.70
CA LEU A 112 8.81 -12.42 14.43
C LEU A 112 7.54 -13.14 13.97
N PRO A 113 7.00 -12.80 12.77
CA PRO A 113 5.89 -13.56 12.22
C PRO A 113 6.25 -15.04 12.08
N SER A 114 5.27 -15.89 12.39
CA SER A 114 5.38 -17.35 12.24
C SER A 114 5.74 -17.74 10.80
N ARG A 115 6.26 -18.96 10.60
CA ARG A 115 6.57 -19.45 9.25
C ARG A 115 5.33 -19.44 8.34
N THR A 116 4.17 -19.77 8.88
CA THR A 116 2.90 -19.75 8.15
C THR A 116 2.48 -18.33 7.79
N ALA A 117 2.53 -17.40 8.74
CA ALA A 117 2.23 -15.99 8.50
C ALA A 117 3.18 -15.40 7.43
N HIS A 118 4.49 -15.69 7.52
CA HIS A 118 5.46 -15.26 6.52
C HIS A 118 5.12 -15.77 5.11
N ARG A 119 4.71 -17.04 4.96
CA ARG A 119 4.32 -17.59 3.65
C ARG A 119 3.07 -16.90 3.09
N LYS A 120 2.06 -16.66 3.92
CA LYS A 120 0.87 -15.89 3.53
C LYS A 120 1.24 -14.48 3.06
N LEU A 121 2.09 -13.79 3.82
CA LEU A 121 2.54 -12.42 3.52
C LEU A 121 3.41 -12.35 2.26
N ALA A 122 4.23 -13.37 1.98
CA ALA A 122 4.99 -13.47 0.75
C ALA A 122 4.05 -13.65 -0.47
N SER A 123 3.08 -14.57 -0.38
CA SER A 123 2.07 -14.73 -1.43
C SER A 123 1.24 -13.46 -1.64
N LEU A 124 0.91 -12.74 -0.56
CA LEU A 124 0.24 -11.45 -0.63
C LEU A 124 1.10 -10.42 -1.37
N LEU A 125 2.40 -10.35 -1.06
CA LEU A 125 3.32 -9.41 -1.70
C LEU A 125 3.39 -9.63 -3.22
N ASP A 126 3.38 -10.89 -3.67
CA ASP A 126 3.35 -11.24 -5.09
C ASP A 126 2.08 -10.71 -5.76
N SER A 127 0.89 -10.97 -5.19
CA SER A 127 -0.38 -10.43 -5.70
C SER A 127 -0.38 -8.89 -5.76
N LEU A 128 0.19 -8.22 -4.75
CA LEU A 128 0.23 -6.76 -4.70
C LEU A 128 1.21 -6.15 -5.71
N CYS A 129 2.17 -6.90 -6.27
CA CYS A 129 3.07 -6.39 -7.29
C CYS A 129 2.32 -6.00 -8.57
N ASP A 130 1.34 -6.81 -8.97
CA ASP A 130 0.50 -6.53 -10.13
C ASP A 130 -0.40 -5.31 -9.88
N VAL A 131 -1.00 -5.25 -8.70
CA VAL A 131 -1.81 -4.10 -8.26
C VAL A 131 -1.00 -2.81 -8.27
N GLU A 132 0.26 -2.84 -7.80
CA GLU A 132 1.17 -1.68 -7.82
C GLU A 132 1.50 -1.24 -9.25
N SER A 133 1.73 -2.20 -10.14
CA SER A 133 1.95 -1.93 -11.56
C SER A 133 0.74 -1.21 -12.17
N VAL A 134 -0.48 -1.71 -11.92
CA VAL A 134 -1.70 -1.07 -12.42
C VAL A 134 -1.91 0.30 -11.78
N SER A 135 -1.68 0.45 -10.48
CA SER A 135 -1.84 1.73 -9.78
C SER A 135 -0.94 2.83 -10.34
N LYS A 136 0.32 2.50 -10.65
CA LYS A 136 1.25 3.45 -11.30
C LYS A 136 0.76 3.85 -12.69
N ARG A 137 0.26 2.89 -13.46
CA ARG A 137 -0.30 3.14 -14.78
C ARG A 137 -1.58 3.96 -14.74
N LEU A 138 -2.39 3.82 -13.69
CA LEU A 138 -3.58 4.66 -13.46
C LEU A 138 -3.24 6.12 -13.09
N GLN A 139 -2.01 6.36 -12.64
CA GLN A 139 -1.51 7.70 -12.29
C GLN A 139 -0.66 8.32 -13.41
N ALA A 140 -0.48 7.63 -14.53
CA ALA A 140 0.32 8.13 -15.65
C ALA A 140 -0.42 9.25 -16.40
N ASP A 141 0.34 10.25 -16.83
CA ASP A 141 -0.19 11.33 -17.65
C ASP A 141 -0.71 10.80 -19.00
N GLY A 142 -1.80 11.38 -19.50
CA GLY A 142 -2.42 10.97 -20.77
C GLY A 142 -3.33 9.75 -20.70
N LEU A 143 -3.61 9.22 -19.50
CA LEU A 143 -4.56 8.12 -19.32
C LEU A 143 -5.99 8.53 -19.71
N THR A 144 -6.63 7.78 -20.61
CA THR A 144 -8.04 8.01 -20.94
C THR A 144 -8.98 7.31 -19.95
N LEU A 145 -10.24 7.74 -19.90
CA LEU A 145 -11.27 7.04 -19.10
C LEU A 145 -11.51 5.60 -19.58
N LEU A 146 -11.32 5.32 -20.88
CA LEU A 146 -11.40 3.97 -21.44
C LEU A 146 -10.24 3.11 -20.94
N ASP A 147 -9.01 3.63 -20.97
CA ASP A 147 -7.83 2.92 -20.44
C ASP A 147 -8.00 2.58 -18.96
N ALA A 148 -8.51 3.54 -18.18
CA ALA A 148 -8.76 3.34 -16.75
C ALA A 148 -9.82 2.26 -16.50
N ARG A 149 -10.88 2.25 -17.31
CA ARG A 149 -11.95 1.24 -17.24
C ARG A 149 -11.39 -0.14 -17.55
N ASP A 150 -10.79 -0.31 -18.71
CA ASP A 150 -10.32 -1.62 -19.17
C ASP A 150 -9.31 -2.21 -18.18
N ARG A 151 -8.41 -1.39 -17.62
CA ARG A 151 -7.43 -1.83 -16.62
C ARG A 151 -8.04 -2.25 -15.28
N LEU A 152 -9.21 -1.76 -14.90
CA LEU A 152 -9.89 -2.18 -13.66
C LEU A 152 -10.75 -3.44 -13.86
N TYR A 153 -11.06 -3.84 -15.09
CA TYR A 153 -11.82 -5.07 -15.37
C TYR A 153 -10.96 -6.34 -15.42
N TYR A 154 -9.63 -6.20 -15.53
CA TYR A 154 -8.68 -7.31 -15.65
C TYR A 154 -7.84 -7.55 -14.38
N ILE A 155 -8.22 -6.95 -13.26
CA ILE A 155 -7.64 -7.21 -11.91
C ILE A 155 -8.72 -7.90 -11.08
#